data_AF-X0KR95-F1
#
_entry.id   AF-X0KR95-F1
#
_cell.length_a   1.000
_cell.length_b   1.000
_cell.length_c   1.000
_cell.angle_alpha   90.00
_cell.angle_beta   90.00
_cell.angle_gamma   90.00
#
_symmetry.space_group_name_H-M   'P 1'
#
loop_
_entity.id
_entity.type
_entity.pdbx_description
1 polymer ?
#
loop_
_entity_poly.entity_id
_entity_poly.type
_entity_poly.pdbx_seq_one_letter_code
_entity_poly.pdbx_strand_id
1 'polypeptide(L)'
;MSLSWTRMFLLLPALAISAAALPHERREVPATAEPIIAPAECPHLNPRVQDGTLVAQLWRQNCDLVTKFLNNAFTAAQAAQTSKGTLESLQYYFIQDYYYLTLTVPHKAYLLKSLDPDESAADRTSAINETVLDMTSDLEYASHFRQDLTSPDHLNVSSTVVKNAKLEPVLRQYVDWLGENTKLGWYLFSVSRVPCIYGWAEIAYQLNSSSSTVRGTKFFDEWISPNLDWSYGAKLSGRCEWPALVISAHHMSIKSTLAPKLI
;
A
#
# COMPACT_ATOMS: atom_id res chain seq x y z
N MET A 1 4.26 11.85 24.82
CA MET A 1 4.19 12.43 23.46
C MET A 1 3.76 11.33 22.49
N SER A 2 2.57 10.78 22.68
CA SER A 2 2.13 9.49 22.11
C SER A 2 0.72 9.62 21.55
N LEU A 3 0.41 8.81 20.53
CA LEU A 3 -0.87 8.63 19.80
C LEU A 3 -1.12 9.39 18.49
N SER A 4 -0.38 10.44 18.10
CA SER A 4 -0.70 11.16 16.84
C SER A 4 -0.04 10.60 15.58
N TRP A 5 0.97 9.73 15.70
CA TRP A 5 1.78 9.29 14.56
C TRP A 5 1.19 8.07 13.85
N THR A 6 0.56 7.13 14.56
CA THR A 6 0.02 5.87 14.01
C THR A 6 -1.12 6.08 13.01
N ARG A 7 -1.95 7.12 13.23
CA ARG A 7 -3.12 7.42 12.37
C ARG A 7 -2.75 7.95 10.99
N MET A 8 -1.56 8.51 10.83
CA MET A 8 -1.11 9.10 9.55
C MET A 8 -0.65 8.03 8.55
N PHE A 9 -0.31 6.81 9.01
CA PHE A 9 0.22 5.72 8.18
C PHE A 9 -0.81 5.07 7.24
N LEU A 10 -2.11 5.29 7.44
CA LEU A 10 -3.18 4.58 6.71
C LEU A 10 -4.14 5.50 5.95
N LEU A 11 -4.09 6.81 6.19
CA LEU A 11 -5.01 7.77 5.56
C LEU A 11 -4.64 8.09 4.11
N LEU A 12 -3.36 8.06 3.77
CA LEU A 12 -2.90 8.52 2.45
C LEU A 12 -3.21 7.55 1.29
N PRO A 13 -3.09 6.21 1.40
CA PRO A 13 -3.50 5.33 0.29
C PRO A 13 -5.03 5.37 0.05
N ALA A 14 -5.84 5.49 1.11
CA ALA A 14 -7.31 5.54 1.02
C ALA A 14 -7.83 6.85 0.37
N LEU A 15 -7.21 7.99 0.70
CA LEU A 15 -7.63 9.31 0.23
C LEU A 15 -6.97 9.71 -1.09
N ALA A 16 -5.77 9.21 -1.41
CA ALA A 16 -5.05 9.61 -2.62
C ALA A 16 -5.72 9.17 -3.92
N ILE A 17 -6.46 8.07 -3.87
CA ILE A 17 -7.02 7.44 -5.06
C ILE A 17 -8.53 7.68 -5.17
N SER A 18 -9.25 7.71 -4.05
CA SER A 18 -10.72 7.88 -4.03
C SER A 18 -11.18 9.31 -4.32
N ALA A 19 -10.39 10.33 -3.98
CA ALA A 19 -10.80 11.73 -4.12
C ALA A 19 -10.63 12.28 -5.56
N ALA A 20 -9.80 11.64 -6.38
CA ALA A 20 -9.45 12.12 -7.71
C ALA A 20 -10.39 11.60 -8.83
N ALA A 21 -11.20 10.58 -8.54
CA ALA A 21 -12.01 9.87 -9.54
C ALA A 21 -13.52 10.18 -9.51
N LEU A 22 -13.98 11.10 -8.64
CA LEU A 22 -15.39 11.47 -8.55
C LEU A 22 -15.61 12.93 -8.99
N PRO A 23 -16.62 13.22 -9.84
CA PRO A 23 -16.98 14.60 -10.15
C PRO A 23 -17.43 15.33 -8.89
N HIS A 24 -16.91 16.55 -8.71
CA HIS A 24 -17.19 17.43 -7.58
C HIS A 24 -18.68 17.79 -7.47
N GLU A 25 -19.42 17.09 -6.63
CA GLU A 25 -20.58 17.66 -5.93
C GLU A 25 -20.34 17.53 -4.41
N ARG A 26 -19.66 18.52 -3.84
CA ARG A 26 -19.61 18.70 -2.37
C ARG A 26 -20.99 19.16 -1.91
N ARG A 27 -21.71 18.27 -1.22
CA ARG A 27 -22.76 18.67 -0.29
C ARG A 27 -22.17 18.55 1.11
N GLU A 28 -21.97 19.69 1.78
CA GLU A 28 -21.50 19.73 3.17
C GLU A 28 -22.57 19.10 4.07
N VAL A 29 -22.21 18.03 4.78
CA VAL A 29 -23.02 17.44 5.85
C VAL A 29 -22.37 17.81 7.19
N PRO A 30 -23.09 18.40 8.17
CA PRO A 30 -22.50 18.80 9.43
C PRO A 30 -22.09 17.58 10.26
N ALA A 31 -20.91 17.66 10.89
CA ALA A 31 -20.39 16.64 11.80
C ALA A 31 -21.27 16.55 13.05
N THR A 32 -22.06 15.49 13.16
CA THR A 32 -22.62 15.03 14.43
C THR A 32 -21.77 13.87 14.92
N ALA A 33 -21.38 13.92 16.20
CA ALA A 33 -20.53 12.91 16.83
C ALA A 33 -21.27 11.56 16.87
N GLU A 34 -20.78 10.58 16.13
CA GLU A 34 -21.32 9.21 16.17
C GLU A 34 -20.91 8.50 17.46
N PRO A 35 -21.79 7.64 18.02
CA PRO A 35 -21.49 6.85 19.20
C PRO A 35 -20.41 5.81 18.91
N ILE A 36 -19.54 5.54 19.88
CA ILE A 36 -18.52 4.48 19.81
C ILE A 36 -19.24 3.13 19.91
N ILE A 37 -19.56 2.55 18.76
CA ILE A 37 -20.01 1.17 18.62
C ILE A 37 -18.78 0.28 18.83
N ALA A 38 -18.89 -0.75 19.69
CA ALA A 38 -17.85 -1.76 19.88
C ALA A 38 -17.40 -2.33 18.52
N PRO A 39 -16.09 -2.60 18.30
CA PRO A 39 -15.60 -2.88 16.97
C PRO A 39 -16.24 -4.16 16.43
N ALA A 40 -16.94 -4.03 15.30
CA ALA A 40 -17.15 -5.13 14.39
C ALA A 40 -15.80 -5.83 14.16
N GLU A 41 -15.79 -7.17 14.09
CA GLU A 41 -14.59 -7.93 13.78
C GLU A 41 -13.86 -7.26 12.62
N CYS A 42 -12.57 -6.95 12.82
CA CYS A 42 -11.86 -6.17 11.83
C CYS A 42 -11.76 -6.97 10.54
N PRO A 43 -12.20 -6.43 9.38
CA PRO A 43 -12.26 -7.23 8.16
C PRO A 43 -10.85 -7.71 7.78
N HIS A 44 -10.68 -9.03 7.74
CA HIS A 44 -9.41 -9.69 7.44
C HIS A 44 -9.72 -11.02 6.75
N LEU A 45 -9.52 -11.09 5.44
CA LEU A 45 -9.86 -12.25 4.62
C LEU A 45 -8.63 -12.98 4.09
N ASN A 46 -7.42 -12.43 4.26
CA ASN A 46 -6.20 -13.11 3.82
C ASN A 46 -5.97 -14.41 4.62
N PRO A 47 -6.03 -15.59 3.98
CA PRO A 47 -5.83 -16.85 4.67
C PRO A 47 -4.35 -17.16 4.95
N ARG A 48 -3.41 -16.38 4.39
CA ARG A 48 -1.96 -16.62 4.47
C ARG A 48 -1.27 -15.83 5.58
N VAL A 49 -1.94 -14.86 6.19
CA VAL A 49 -1.38 -14.11 7.32
C VAL A 49 -1.85 -14.74 8.62
N GLN A 50 -0.89 -15.27 9.37
CA GLN A 50 -1.18 -15.86 10.67
C GLN A 50 -1.57 -14.79 11.67
N ASP A 51 -2.51 -15.14 12.54
CA ASP A 51 -2.86 -14.31 13.68
C ASP A 51 -1.64 -14.09 14.58
N GLY A 52 -1.44 -12.84 15.02
CA GLY A 52 -0.35 -12.46 15.90
C GLY A 52 0.88 -11.87 15.22
N THR A 53 0.95 -11.92 13.88
CA THR A 53 1.95 -11.17 13.09
C THR A 53 1.83 -9.66 13.32
N LEU A 54 2.94 -8.91 13.13
CA LEU A 54 2.94 -7.45 13.20
C LEU A 54 1.91 -6.84 12.24
N VAL A 55 1.81 -7.39 11.03
CA VAL A 55 0.83 -6.93 10.03
C VAL A 55 -0.59 -7.10 10.56
N ALA A 56 -0.94 -8.27 11.10
CA ALA A 56 -2.26 -8.52 11.69
C ALA A 56 -2.53 -7.60 12.90
N GLN A 57 -1.53 -7.33 13.73
CA GLN A 57 -1.65 -6.41 14.86
C GLN A 57 -1.91 -4.97 14.40
N LEU A 58 -1.11 -4.46 13.45
CA LEU A 58 -1.27 -3.11 12.90
C LEU A 58 -2.64 -2.96 12.22
N TRP A 59 -3.08 -3.99 11.49
CA TRP A 59 -4.38 -4.02 10.83
C TRP A 59 -5.52 -3.89 11.85
N ARG A 60 -5.54 -4.75 12.88
CA ARG A 60 -6.57 -4.71 13.93
C ARG A 60 -6.53 -3.43 14.77
N GLN A 61 -5.35 -2.92 15.08
CA GLN A 61 -5.18 -1.70 15.88
C GLN A 61 -5.68 -0.43 15.15
N ASN A 62 -5.78 -0.47 13.82
CA ASN A 62 -6.23 0.65 13.00
C ASN A 62 -7.53 0.30 12.26
N CYS A 63 -8.42 -0.46 12.91
CA CYS A 63 -9.56 -1.06 12.24
C CYS A 63 -10.54 -0.05 11.62
N ASP A 64 -10.67 1.14 12.21
CA ASP A 64 -11.50 2.21 11.67
C ASP A 64 -10.98 2.70 10.31
N LEU A 65 -9.65 2.83 10.18
CA LEU A 65 -8.99 3.23 8.94
C LEU A 65 -9.02 2.11 7.91
N VAL A 66 -8.78 0.88 8.34
CA VAL A 66 -8.92 -0.32 7.50
C VAL A 66 -10.33 -0.40 6.93
N THR A 67 -11.35 -0.27 7.76
CA THR A 67 -12.75 -0.35 7.33
C THR A 67 -13.06 0.71 6.28
N LYS A 68 -12.59 1.95 6.47
CA LYS A 68 -12.74 3.02 5.47
C LYS A 68 -12.00 2.74 4.17
N PHE A 69 -10.79 2.19 4.26
CA PHE A 69 -9.98 1.84 3.10
C PHE A 69 -10.62 0.72 2.28
N LEU A 70 -11.08 -0.34 2.94
CA LEU A 70 -11.71 -1.49 2.28
C LEU A 70 -13.08 -1.15 1.67
N ASN A 71 -13.85 -0.26 2.31
CA ASN A 71 -15.14 0.21 1.81
C ASN A 71 -15.03 1.49 0.98
N ASN A 72 -13.93 1.69 0.24
CA ASN A 72 -13.77 2.89 -0.55
C ASN A 72 -14.78 2.93 -1.71
N ALA A 73 -15.39 4.10 -1.93
CA ALA A 73 -16.46 4.28 -2.90
C ALA A 73 -16.02 4.00 -4.34
N PHE A 74 -14.75 4.24 -4.67
CA PHE A 74 -14.23 4.03 -6.02
C PHE A 74 -14.33 2.57 -6.45
N THR A 75 -13.74 1.65 -5.67
CA THR A 75 -13.70 0.22 -6.03
C THR A 75 -15.09 -0.42 -5.96
N ALA A 76 -15.92 -0.03 -4.99
CA ALA A 76 -17.31 -0.47 -4.92
C ALA A 76 -18.13 -0.01 -6.14
N ALA A 77 -17.97 1.26 -6.55
CA ALA A 77 -18.64 1.77 -7.75
C ALA A 77 -18.12 1.06 -9.01
N GLN A 78 -16.81 0.95 -9.20
CA GLN A 78 -16.25 0.26 -10.38
C GLN A 78 -16.70 -1.20 -10.49
N ALA A 79 -16.84 -1.90 -9.37
CA ALA A 79 -17.30 -3.28 -9.35
C ALA A 79 -18.79 -3.44 -9.68
N ALA A 80 -19.64 -2.45 -9.39
CA ALA A 80 -21.10 -2.59 -9.45
C ALA A 80 -21.76 -2.11 -10.75
N GLN A 81 -21.05 -1.41 -11.63
CA GLN A 81 -21.65 -0.78 -12.82
C GLN A 81 -20.85 -0.97 -14.10
N THR A 82 -21.56 -0.90 -15.23
CA THR A 82 -21.01 -0.90 -16.60
C THR A 82 -21.29 0.42 -17.32
N SER A 83 -21.60 1.49 -16.57
CA SER A 83 -22.03 2.77 -17.14
C SER A 83 -20.91 3.48 -17.91
N LYS A 84 -21.29 4.31 -18.88
CA LYS A 84 -20.37 5.25 -19.54
C LYS A 84 -19.64 6.09 -18.47
N GLY A 85 -18.31 6.09 -18.45
CA GLY A 85 -17.50 6.75 -17.41
C GLY A 85 -16.69 5.79 -16.51
N THR A 86 -17.06 4.51 -16.40
CA THR A 86 -16.30 3.54 -15.58
C THR A 86 -14.92 3.26 -16.16
N LEU A 87 -14.84 3.08 -17.48
CA LEU A 87 -13.57 2.87 -18.17
C LEU A 87 -12.66 4.10 -18.06
N GLU A 88 -13.19 5.30 -18.26
CA GLU A 88 -12.40 6.54 -18.20
C GLU A 88 -11.85 6.78 -16.79
N SER A 89 -12.64 6.51 -15.76
CA SER A 89 -12.19 6.62 -14.37
C SER A 89 -11.20 5.52 -14.00
N LEU A 90 -11.34 4.30 -14.56
CA LEU A 90 -10.36 3.22 -14.40
C LEU A 90 -9.03 3.57 -15.08
N GLN A 91 -9.07 4.05 -16.32
CA GLN A 91 -7.90 4.52 -17.07
C GLN A 91 -7.18 5.63 -16.30
N TYR A 92 -7.94 6.60 -15.78
CA TYR A 92 -7.37 7.68 -14.97
C TYR A 92 -6.71 7.17 -13.70
N TYR A 93 -7.33 6.21 -12.99
CA TYR A 93 -6.73 5.55 -11.84
C TYR A 93 -5.41 4.86 -12.20
N PHE A 94 -5.36 4.06 -13.27
CA PHE A 94 -4.14 3.36 -13.70
C PHE A 94 -3.03 4.35 -14.11
N ILE A 95 -3.36 5.49 -14.71
CA ILE A 95 -2.35 6.53 -14.99
C ILE A 95 -1.70 7.03 -13.69
N GLN A 96 -2.49 7.29 -12.65
CA GLN A 96 -1.96 7.70 -11.34
C GLN A 96 -1.13 6.58 -10.72
N ASP A 97 -1.58 5.33 -10.79
CA ASP A 97 -0.85 4.18 -10.24
C ASP A 97 0.49 3.93 -10.97
N TYR A 98 0.53 4.11 -12.29
CA TYR A 98 1.78 4.10 -13.05
C TYR A 98 2.78 5.17 -12.54
N TYR A 99 2.31 6.37 -12.23
CA TYR A 99 3.18 7.38 -11.62
C TYR A 99 3.60 7.02 -10.19
N TYR A 100 2.71 6.45 -9.39
CA TYR A 100 3.06 5.93 -8.06
C TYR A 100 4.20 4.91 -8.14
N LEU A 101 4.08 3.91 -9.01
CA LEU A 101 5.08 2.86 -9.22
C LEU A 101 6.43 3.46 -9.63
N THR A 102 6.43 4.34 -10.63
CA THR A 102 7.68 4.95 -11.15
C THR A 102 8.34 5.91 -10.15
N LEU A 103 7.57 6.70 -9.41
CA LEU A 103 8.11 7.69 -8.47
C LEU A 103 8.59 7.07 -7.16
N THR A 104 8.12 5.87 -6.80
CA THR A 104 8.55 5.21 -5.56
C THR A 104 9.81 4.36 -5.72
N VAL A 105 10.21 3.95 -6.93
CA VAL A 105 11.45 3.18 -7.15
C VAL A 105 12.68 3.87 -6.55
N PRO A 106 12.94 5.18 -6.77
CA PRO A 106 14.13 5.84 -6.25
C PRO A 106 14.20 5.87 -4.72
N HIS A 107 13.08 5.67 -4.01
CA HIS A 107 13.06 5.64 -2.54
C HIS A 107 13.97 4.54 -1.97
N LYS A 108 14.08 3.39 -2.65
CA LYS A 108 14.94 2.28 -2.21
C LYS A 108 16.43 2.66 -2.17
N ALA A 109 16.89 3.51 -3.08
CA ALA A 109 18.27 3.99 -3.07
C ALA A 109 18.62 4.80 -1.81
N TYR A 110 17.65 5.54 -1.25
CA TYR A 110 17.86 6.29 -0.01
C TYR A 110 18.01 5.37 1.22
N LEU A 111 17.43 4.18 1.18
CA LEU A 111 17.54 3.20 2.26
C LEU A 111 18.95 2.61 2.38
N LEU A 112 19.78 2.70 1.32
CA LEU A 112 21.20 2.34 1.40
C LEU A 112 21.98 3.20 2.41
N LYS A 113 21.46 4.39 2.77
CA LYS A 113 22.04 5.21 3.85
C LYS A 113 21.80 4.63 5.25
N SER A 114 20.89 3.66 5.38
CA SER A 114 20.58 2.98 6.63
C SER A 114 21.32 1.66 6.82
N LEU A 115 22.26 1.31 5.92
CA LEU A 115 23.16 0.18 6.11
C LEU A 115 24.05 0.39 7.33
N ASP A 116 24.35 -0.70 8.04
CA ASP A 116 25.16 -0.67 9.25
C ASP A 116 26.60 -0.24 8.90
N PRO A 117 27.15 0.83 9.52
CA PRO A 117 28.52 1.26 9.29
C PRO A 117 29.57 0.27 9.80
N ASP A 118 29.19 -0.79 10.51
CA ASP A 118 30.07 -1.87 10.98
C ASP A 118 29.94 -3.17 10.17
N GLU A 119 29.00 -3.25 9.21
CA GLU A 119 28.87 -4.40 8.29
C GLU A 119 30.12 -4.62 7.45
N SER A 120 30.42 -5.87 7.12
CA SER A 120 31.56 -6.20 6.25
C SER A 120 31.39 -5.62 4.85
N ALA A 121 32.50 -5.40 4.13
CA ALA A 121 32.45 -4.92 2.75
C ALA A 121 31.67 -5.86 1.81
N ALA A 122 31.72 -7.16 2.07
CA ALA A 122 30.99 -8.18 1.33
C ALA A 122 29.48 -8.06 1.56
N ASP A 123 29.05 -7.91 2.82
CA ASP A 123 27.63 -7.78 3.18
C ASP A 123 27.03 -6.50 2.61
N ARG A 124 27.74 -5.37 2.70
CA ARG A 124 27.29 -4.11 2.09
C ARG A 124 27.17 -4.21 0.57
N THR A 125 28.12 -4.88 -0.07
CA THR A 125 28.08 -5.10 -1.52
C THR A 125 26.89 -5.99 -1.90
N SER A 126 26.59 -7.02 -1.10
CA SER A 126 25.39 -7.84 -1.28
C SER A 126 24.12 -7.01 -1.15
N ALA A 127 23.99 -6.21 -0.09
CA ALA A 127 22.81 -5.37 0.15
C ALA A 127 22.60 -4.31 -0.95
N ILE A 128 23.69 -3.72 -1.47
CA ILE A 128 23.64 -2.81 -2.61
C ILE A 128 23.16 -3.55 -3.86
N ASN A 129 23.73 -4.70 -4.18
CA ASN A 129 23.35 -5.49 -5.36
C ASN A 129 21.89 -5.94 -5.29
N GLU A 130 21.43 -6.42 -4.14
CA GLU A 130 20.03 -6.79 -3.92
C GLU A 130 19.09 -5.59 -4.09
N THR A 131 19.48 -4.41 -3.58
CA THR A 131 18.69 -3.19 -3.73
C THR A 131 18.59 -2.77 -5.20
N VAL A 132 19.71 -2.84 -5.95
CA VAL A 132 19.73 -2.52 -7.38
C VAL A 132 18.83 -3.50 -8.15
N LEU A 133 18.94 -4.79 -7.89
CA LEU A 133 18.08 -5.81 -8.51
C LEU A 133 16.60 -5.56 -8.21
N ASP A 134 16.25 -5.27 -6.95
CA ASP A 134 14.88 -5.00 -6.52
C ASP A 134 14.33 -3.68 -7.12
N MET A 135 15.19 -2.70 -7.40
CA MET A 135 14.81 -1.49 -8.14
C MET A 135 14.62 -1.77 -9.64
N THR A 136 15.48 -2.59 -10.25
CA THR A 136 15.34 -3.00 -11.65
C THR A 136 14.03 -3.75 -11.87
N SER A 137 13.71 -4.72 -11.02
CA SER A 137 12.45 -5.47 -11.11
C SER A 137 11.21 -4.58 -10.93
N ASP A 138 11.25 -3.57 -10.06
CA ASP A 138 10.14 -2.61 -9.92
C ASP A 138 9.96 -1.75 -11.20
N LEU A 139 11.06 -1.35 -11.86
CA LEU A 139 10.99 -0.60 -13.12
C LEU A 139 10.48 -1.46 -14.26
N GLU A 140 10.87 -2.74 -14.32
CA GLU A 140 10.33 -3.71 -15.27
C GLU A 140 8.83 -3.89 -15.05
N TYR A 141 8.39 -4.04 -13.80
CA TYR A 141 6.97 -4.10 -13.46
C TYR A 141 6.22 -2.84 -13.90
N ALA A 142 6.74 -1.64 -13.61
CA ALA A 142 6.13 -0.38 -14.05
C ALA A 142 6.09 -0.24 -15.59
N SER A 143 7.09 -0.80 -16.28
CA SER A 143 7.13 -0.85 -17.75
C SER A 143 6.04 -1.77 -18.32
N HIS A 144 5.86 -2.96 -17.75
CA HIS A 144 4.75 -3.85 -18.12
C HIS A 144 3.39 -3.24 -17.82
N PHE A 145 3.23 -2.63 -16.65
CA PHE A 145 2.02 -1.91 -16.29
C PHE A 145 1.67 -0.80 -17.31
N ARG A 146 2.67 -0.10 -17.83
CA ARG A 146 2.48 0.88 -18.92
C ARG A 146 2.07 0.24 -20.24
N GLN A 147 2.58 -0.95 -20.56
CA GLN A 147 2.18 -1.69 -21.76
C GLN A 147 0.71 -2.05 -21.67
N ASP A 148 0.25 -2.60 -20.54
CA ASP A 148 -1.16 -2.92 -20.31
C ASP A 148 -2.04 -1.66 -20.36
N LEU A 149 -1.57 -0.55 -19.77
CA LEU A 149 -2.28 0.72 -19.84
C LEU A 149 -2.49 1.23 -21.27
N THR A 150 -1.53 0.98 -22.17
CA THR A 150 -1.53 1.55 -23.53
C THR A 150 -1.96 0.58 -24.63
N SER A 151 -2.10 -0.71 -24.32
CA SER A 151 -2.48 -1.75 -25.28
C SER A 151 -3.97 -1.67 -25.64
N PRO A 152 -4.34 -1.85 -26.93
CA PRO A 152 -5.75 -1.88 -27.35
C PRO A 152 -6.53 -3.05 -26.77
N ASP A 153 -5.84 -4.15 -26.41
CA ASP A 153 -6.46 -5.34 -25.82
C ASP A 153 -6.78 -5.16 -24.33
N HIS A 154 -6.22 -4.11 -23.70
CA HIS A 154 -6.35 -3.80 -22.28
C HIS A 154 -7.11 -2.48 -22.07
N LEU A 155 -6.44 -1.44 -21.56
CA LEU A 155 -7.07 -0.17 -21.21
C LEU A 155 -7.03 0.86 -22.35
N ASN A 156 -6.22 0.64 -23.40
CA ASN A 156 -6.18 1.45 -24.62
C ASN A 156 -6.02 2.97 -24.38
N VAL A 157 -5.22 3.36 -23.39
CA VAL A 157 -4.90 4.77 -23.16
C VAL A 157 -3.79 5.21 -24.11
N SER A 158 -3.97 6.34 -24.78
CA SER A 158 -2.91 6.89 -25.63
C SER A 158 -1.63 7.14 -24.82
N SER A 159 -0.50 6.71 -25.36
CA SER A 159 0.83 6.98 -24.77
C SER A 159 1.08 8.48 -24.52
N THR A 160 0.53 9.36 -25.35
CA THR A 160 0.63 10.82 -25.18
C THR A 160 -0.16 11.28 -23.96
N VAL A 161 -1.32 10.69 -23.70
CA VAL A 161 -2.13 10.98 -22.50
C VAL A 161 -1.39 10.55 -21.25
N VAL A 162 -0.84 9.33 -21.23
CA VAL A 162 -0.03 8.83 -20.10
C VAL A 162 1.18 9.73 -19.85
N LYS A 163 1.88 10.17 -20.90
CA LYS A 163 3.08 11.03 -20.76
C LYS A 163 2.76 12.42 -20.20
N ASN A 164 1.64 13.00 -20.63
CA ASN A 164 1.26 14.39 -20.32
C ASN A 164 0.31 14.52 -19.14
N ALA A 165 -0.08 13.39 -18.52
CA ALA A 165 -0.95 13.41 -17.37
C ALA A 165 -0.32 14.14 -16.19
N LYS A 166 -1.18 14.77 -15.38
CA LYS A 166 -0.75 15.45 -14.17
C LYS A 166 -0.84 14.48 -13.00
N LEU A 167 0.19 14.50 -12.16
CA LEU A 167 0.17 13.80 -10.89
C LEU A 167 -0.80 14.52 -9.95
N GLU A 168 -1.75 13.78 -9.40
CA GLU A 168 -2.69 14.36 -8.44
C GLU A 168 -2.01 14.79 -7.15
N PRO A 169 -2.42 15.91 -6.53
CA PRO A 169 -1.79 16.43 -5.32
C PRO A 169 -1.77 15.41 -4.18
N VAL A 170 -2.84 14.61 -4.04
CA VAL A 170 -2.92 13.65 -2.93
C VAL A 170 -2.00 12.45 -3.18
N LEU A 171 -1.85 12.00 -4.43
CA LEU A 171 -0.85 11.00 -4.76
C LEU A 171 0.57 11.52 -4.56
N ARG A 172 0.85 12.76 -4.96
CA ARG A 172 2.14 13.41 -4.70
C ARG A 172 2.47 13.41 -3.21
N GLN A 173 1.52 13.84 -2.37
CA GLN A 173 1.70 13.83 -0.92
C GLN A 173 1.99 12.43 -0.37
N TYR A 174 1.34 11.40 -0.93
CA TYR A 174 1.59 10.02 -0.50
C TYR A 174 2.99 9.53 -0.91
N VAL A 175 3.42 9.81 -2.14
CA VAL A 175 4.78 9.50 -2.61
C VAL A 175 5.82 10.22 -1.75
N ASP A 176 5.65 11.52 -1.53
CA ASP A 176 6.58 12.32 -0.72
C ASP A 176 6.66 11.76 0.72
N TRP A 177 5.51 11.40 1.30
CA TRP A 177 5.44 10.77 2.63
C TRP A 177 6.17 9.41 2.68
N LEU A 178 6.04 8.57 1.65
CA LEU A 178 6.81 7.33 1.56
C LEU A 178 8.32 7.60 1.45
N GLY A 179 8.71 8.62 0.70
CA GLY A 179 10.10 9.07 0.59
C GLY A 179 10.67 9.51 1.93
N GLU A 180 9.91 10.28 2.71
CA GLU A 180 10.31 10.73 4.05
C GLU A 180 10.50 9.56 5.03
N ASN A 181 9.70 8.50 4.92
CA ASN A 181 9.86 7.29 5.74
C ASN A 181 11.16 6.52 5.45
N THR A 182 11.85 6.76 4.33
CA THR A 182 13.16 6.13 4.07
C THR A 182 14.22 6.53 5.11
N LYS A 183 14.07 7.69 5.75
CA LYS A 183 14.95 8.17 6.83
C LYS A 183 14.84 7.33 8.11
N LEU A 184 13.77 6.55 8.22
CA LEU A 184 13.49 5.69 9.37
C LEU A 184 14.04 4.26 9.18
N GLY A 185 14.72 4.00 8.05
CA GLY A 185 15.35 2.73 7.72
C GLY A 185 14.40 1.69 7.12
N TRP A 186 14.99 0.56 6.71
CA TRP A 186 14.32 -0.51 5.96
C TRP A 186 13.05 -1.05 6.63
N TYR A 187 13.05 -1.19 7.96
CA TYR A 187 11.92 -1.74 8.69
C TYR A 187 10.69 -0.83 8.62
N LEU A 188 10.83 0.45 8.97
CA LEU A 188 9.70 1.39 8.98
C LEU A 188 9.22 1.73 7.57
N PHE A 189 10.12 1.74 6.59
CA PHE A 189 9.74 1.82 5.18
C PHE A 189 8.96 0.58 4.69
N SER A 190 9.27 -0.61 5.20
CA SER A 190 8.50 -1.82 4.87
C SER A 190 7.11 -1.77 5.50
N VAL A 191 7.01 -1.30 6.75
CA VAL A 191 5.73 -1.11 7.44
C VAL A 191 4.83 -0.10 6.72
N SER A 192 5.38 1.02 6.23
CA SER A 192 4.59 2.04 5.53
C SER A 192 3.93 1.56 4.23
N ARG A 193 4.43 0.46 3.65
CA ARG A 193 3.92 -0.14 2.42
C ARG A 193 2.88 -1.24 2.63
N VAL A 194 2.68 -1.70 3.87
CA VAL A 194 1.70 -2.73 4.22
C VAL A 194 0.31 -2.44 3.64
N PRO A 195 -0.25 -1.22 3.71
CA PRO A 195 -1.62 -0.97 3.23
C PRO A 195 -1.78 -1.22 1.73
N CYS A 196 -0.80 -0.84 0.91
CA CYS A 196 -0.82 -1.05 -0.53
C CYS A 196 -0.72 -2.55 -0.86
N ILE A 197 0.24 -3.25 -0.26
CA ILE A 197 0.52 -4.64 -0.62
C ILE A 197 -0.54 -5.61 -0.10
N TYR A 198 -1.10 -5.31 1.07
CA TYR A 198 -2.08 -6.17 1.73
C TYR A 198 -3.51 -5.76 1.38
N GLY A 199 -3.78 -4.46 1.36
CA GLY A 199 -5.12 -3.93 1.27
C GLY A 199 -5.79 -4.09 -0.09
N TRP A 200 -5.04 -4.05 -1.20
CA TRP A 200 -5.63 -4.27 -2.51
C TRP A 200 -6.19 -5.67 -2.69
N ALA A 201 -5.49 -6.69 -2.17
CA ALA A 201 -5.95 -8.07 -2.23
C ALA A 201 -7.18 -8.31 -1.33
N GLU A 202 -7.25 -7.66 -0.16
CA GLU A 202 -8.46 -7.65 0.67
C GLU A 202 -9.67 -7.09 -0.06
N ILE A 203 -9.52 -5.93 -0.71
CA ILE A 203 -10.60 -5.34 -1.51
C ILE A 203 -11.00 -6.27 -2.65
N ALA A 204 -10.04 -6.79 -3.41
CA ALA A 204 -10.31 -7.67 -4.54
C ALA A 204 -11.06 -8.93 -4.11
N TYR A 205 -10.69 -9.53 -2.97
CA TYR A 205 -11.35 -10.72 -2.44
C TYR A 205 -12.78 -10.41 -1.97
N GLN A 206 -12.99 -9.29 -1.27
CA GLN A 206 -14.33 -8.82 -0.87
C GLN A 206 -15.22 -8.62 -2.09
N LEU A 207 -14.73 -7.90 -3.11
CA LEU A 207 -15.48 -7.63 -4.34
C LEU A 207 -15.74 -8.91 -5.13
N ASN A 208 -14.77 -9.81 -5.28
CA ASN A 208 -14.96 -11.06 -6.02
C ASN A 208 -16.01 -11.99 -5.38
N SER A 209 -16.18 -11.89 -4.06
CA SER A 209 -17.17 -12.65 -3.28
C SER A 209 -18.56 -11.97 -3.24
N SER A 210 -18.65 -10.69 -3.61
CA SER A 210 -19.90 -9.95 -3.61
C SER A 210 -20.80 -10.31 -4.78
N SER A 211 -22.10 -10.48 -4.50
CA SER A 211 -23.12 -10.67 -5.54
C SER A 211 -23.40 -9.42 -6.37
N SER A 212 -22.97 -8.24 -5.91
CA SER A 212 -23.13 -6.98 -6.64
C SER A 212 -22.05 -6.75 -7.70
N THR A 213 -21.00 -7.58 -7.71
CA THR A 213 -19.86 -7.39 -8.62
C THR A 213 -20.18 -7.91 -10.01
N VAL A 214 -20.08 -7.02 -11.00
CA VAL A 214 -20.30 -7.34 -12.41
C VAL A 214 -19.02 -7.92 -13.01
N ARG A 215 -19.08 -9.21 -13.36
CA ARG A 215 -17.98 -9.94 -14.02
C ARG A 215 -17.91 -9.61 -15.52
N GLY A 216 -16.76 -9.85 -16.14
CA GLY A 216 -16.53 -9.57 -17.57
C GLY A 216 -16.48 -8.08 -17.89
N THR A 217 -16.11 -7.26 -16.90
CA THR A 217 -15.84 -5.83 -17.06
C THR A 217 -14.34 -5.61 -17.08
N LYS A 218 -13.88 -4.52 -17.69
CA LYS A 218 -12.47 -4.13 -17.64
C LYS A 218 -11.96 -3.94 -16.21
N PHE A 219 -12.79 -3.47 -15.27
CA PHE A 219 -12.39 -3.42 -13.87
C PHE A 219 -12.20 -4.80 -13.26
N PHE A 220 -13.08 -5.75 -13.55
CA PHE A 220 -12.93 -7.12 -13.07
C PHE A 220 -11.65 -7.77 -13.63
N ASP A 221 -11.42 -7.63 -14.94
CA ASP A 221 -10.34 -8.32 -15.65
C ASP A 221 -8.96 -7.70 -15.35
N GLU A 222 -8.87 -6.37 -15.30
CA GLU A 222 -7.59 -5.66 -15.16
C GLU A 222 -7.25 -5.33 -13.70
N TRP A 223 -8.24 -5.29 -12.79
CA TRP A 223 -8.02 -4.89 -11.39
C TRP A 223 -8.39 -5.97 -10.37
N ILE A 224 -9.61 -6.51 -10.40
CA ILE A 224 -10.02 -7.51 -9.39
C ILE A 224 -9.21 -8.79 -9.56
N SER A 225 -9.23 -9.39 -10.75
CA SER A 225 -8.60 -10.69 -11.02
C SER A 225 -7.10 -10.71 -10.68
N PRO A 226 -6.27 -9.72 -11.10
CA PRO A 226 -4.85 -9.70 -10.77
C PRO A 226 -4.56 -9.49 -9.27
N ASN A 227 -5.43 -8.77 -8.56
CA ASN A 227 -5.26 -8.51 -7.12
C ASN A 227 -5.75 -9.66 -6.23
N LEU A 228 -6.31 -10.75 -6.77
CA LEU A 228 -6.69 -11.92 -5.98
C LEU A 228 -5.48 -12.75 -5.47
N ASP A 229 -4.28 -12.50 -5.99
CA ASP A 229 -3.07 -13.20 -5.52
C ASP A 229 -2.49 -12.56 -4.25
N TRP A 230 -2.49 -13.35 -3.19
CA TRP A 230 -1.93 -13.00 -1.88
C TRP A 230 -0.41 -13.14 -1.77
N SER A 231 0.29 -13.60 -2.82
CA SER A 231 1.73 -13.90 -2.78
C SER A 231 2.59 -12.70 -2.33
N TYR A 232 2.26 -11.50 -2.82
CA TYR A 232 2.96 -10.26 -2.45
C TYR A 232 2.75 -9.88 -0.97
N GLY A 233 1.50 -9.96 -0.48
CA GLY A 233 1.17 -9.73 0.93
C GLY A 233 1.83 -10.73 1.89
N ALA A 234 1.90 -12.00 1.50
CA ALA A 234 2.57 -13.04 2.27
C ALA A 234 4.09 -12.80 2.35
N LYS A 235 4.73 -12.45 1.23
CA LYS A 235 6.17 -12.14 1.19
C LYS A 235 6.53 -10.91 2.05
N LEU A 236 5.72 -9.85 2.01
CA LEU A 236 5.93 -8.68 2.85
C LEU A 236 5.75 -8.99 4.33
N SER A 237 4.71 -9.76 4.68
CA SER A 237 4.48 -10.16 6.08
C SER A 237 5.71 -10.89 6.63
N GLY A 238 6.28 -11.85 5.88
CA GLY A 238 7.55 -12.48 6.27
C GLY A 238 8.72 -11.51 6.44
N ARG A 239 8.86 -10.51 5.55
CA ARG A 239 9.89 -9.46 5.66
C ARG A 239 9.67 -8.52 6.85
N CYS A 240 8.44 -8.29 7.29
CA CYS A 240 8.14 -7.48 8.48
C CYS A 240 8.37 -8.25 9.78
N GLU A 241 8.21 -9.58 9.77
CA GLU A 241 8.53 -10.43 10.92
C GLU A 241 10.04 -10.62 11.12
N TRP A 242 10.84 -10.55 10.05
CA TRP A 242 12.27 -10.82 10.13
C TRP A 242 13.04 -9.81 11.02
N PRO A 243 12.80 -8.48 10.94
CA PRO A 243 13.34 -7.52 11.89
C PRO A 243 12.67 -7.60 13.27
N ALA A 244 11.39 -7.97 13.38
CA ALA A 244 10.74 -8.14 14.69
C ALA A 244 11.38 -9.28 15.50
N LEU A 245 11.78 -10.36 14.83
CA LEU A 245 12.55 -11.46 15.42
C LEU A 245 14.00 -11.08 15.72
N VAL A 246 14.67 -10.28 14.89
CA VAL A 246 16.04 -9.80 15.16
C VAL A 246 16.08 -8.76 16.28
N ILE A 247 15.10 -7.87 16.37
CA ILE A 247 14.93 -6.91 17.49
C ILE A 247 14.61 -7.66 18.78
N SER A 248 13.82 -8.75 18.72
CA SER A 248 13.57 -9.64 19.87
C SER A 248 14.82 -10.43 20.27
N ALA A 249 15.61 -10.92 19.30
CA ALA A 249 16.84 -11.65 19.56
C ALA A 249 17.94 -10.74 20.13
N HIS A 250 18.04 -9.49 19.68
CA HIS A 250 18.96 -8.50 20.25
C HIS A 250 18.47 -7.95 21.61
N HIS A 251 17.16 -7.88 21.86
CA HIS A 251 16.64 -7.59 23.21
C HIS A 251 16.79 -8.74 24.21
N MET A 252 16.98 -9.99 23.75
CA MET A 252 17.37 -11.10 24.63
C MET A 252 18.86 -11.08 25.01
N SER A 253 19.70 -10.31 24.30
CA SER A 253 21.11 -10.11 24.67
C SER A 253 21.37 -8.82 25.47
N ILE A 254 20.34 -8.00 25.72
CA ILE A 254 20.39 -6.85 26.64
C ILE A 254 19.55 -7.18 27.90
N LYS A 255 19.73 -8.39 28.44
CA LYS A 255 19.32 -8.76 29.79
C LYS A 255 20.51 -9.28 30.60
N SER A 256 21.61 -8.54 30.62
CA SER A 256 22.65 -8.80 31.63
C SER A 256 23.43 -7.60 32.15
N THR A 257 23.25 -6.36 31.66
CA THR A 257 24.22 -5.31 32.05
C THR A 257 23.74 -3.92 32.39
N LEU A 258 22.46 -3.53 32.30
CA LEU A 258 22.06 -2.17 32.70
C LEU A 258 20.64 -2.09 33.31
N ALA A 259 20.53 -2.59 34.55
CA ALA A 259 19.73 -1.99 35.63
C ALA A 259 20.42 -2.40 36.94
N PRO A 260 20.62 -1.52 37.95
CA PRO A 260 19.68 -0.47 38.35
C PRO A 260 20.32 0.89 38.72
N LYS A 261 19.52 1.96 38.58
CA LYS A 261 19.51 3.23 39.34
C LYS A 261 18.51 4.13 38.59
N LEU A 262 17.27 4.26 39.02
CA LEU A 262 16.78 5.10 40.12
C LEU A 262 15.25 4.88 40.11
N ILE A 263 14.61 4.40 41.19
CA ILE A 263 13.91 5.21 42.21
C ILE A 263 13.71 6.67 41.81
#